data_AF-A0A6A8LQH9-F1
#
_entry.id   AF-A0A6A8LQH9-F1
#
_cell.length_a   1.000
_cell.length_b   1.000
_cell.length_c   1.000
_cell.angle_alpha   90.00
_cell.angle_beta   90.00
_cell.angle_gamma   90.00
#
_symmetry.space_group_name_H-M   'P 1'
#
loop_
_entity.id
_entity.type
_entity.pdbx_description
1 polymer ?
#
loop_
_entity_poly.entity_id
_entity_poly.type
_entity_poly.pdbx_seq_one_letter_code
_entity_poly.pdbx_strand_id
1 'polypeptide(L)'
;MIKKSVKAIIEDKNFVEYCSFYSVDSNEVINDDSLMNHIQENQTSLEQLIAGYMEMGALNQEICGEFWNCECSSDHADELKE
;
A
#
# COMPACT_ATOMS: atom_id res chain seq x y z
N MET A 1 -14.45 17.55 -1.94
CA MET A 1 -13.72 16.82 -0.89
C MET A 1 -12.96 17.81 -0.04
N ILE A 2 -12.92 17.61 1.28
CA ILE A 2 -12.22 18.50 2.21
C ILE A 2 -10.79 18.00 2.34
N LYS A 3 -9.81 18.79 1.89
CA LYS A 3 -8.38 18.47 2.10
C LYS A 3 -8.07 18.54 3.60
N LYS A 4 -7.50 17.48 4.18
CA LYS A 4 -6.96 17.50 5.54
C LYS A 4 -5.87 18.57 5.63
N SER A 5 -5.69 19.18 6.80
CA SER A 5 -4.54 20.07 7.03
C SER A 5 -3.25 19.24 7.08
N VAL A 6 -2.10 19.85 6.81
CA VAL A 6 -0.77 19.19 6.94
C VAL A 6 -0.62 18.50 8.28
N LYS A 7 -0.97 19.18 9.37
CA LYS A 7 -0.95 18.61 10.72
C LYS A 7 -1.83 17.34 10.82
N ALA A 8 -3.05 17.40 10.27
CA ALA A 8 -3.95 16.26 10.28
C ALA A 8 -3.50 15.10 9.38
N ILE A 9 -2.70 15.36 8.34
CA ILE A 9 -2.05 14.32 7.52
C ILE A 9 -0.96 13.61 8.33
N ILE A 10 -0.09 14.37 9.00
CA ILE A 10 1.03 13.83 9.78
C ILE A 10 0.54 13.02 10.99
N GLU A 11 -0.53 13.48 11.65
CA GLU A 11 -1.15 12.80 12.79
C GLU A 11 -2.09 11.65 12.37
N ASP A 12 -2.27 11.42 11.07
CA ASP A 12 -3.13 10.34 10.57
C ASP A 12 -2.50 8.97 10.88
N LYS A 13 -3.33 8.03 11.31
CA LYS A 13 -2.89 6.65 11.57
C LYS A 13 -2.30 5.96 10.32
N ASN A 14 -2.70 6.39 9.13
CA ASN A 14 -2.28 5.83 7.85
C ASN A 14 -1.13 6.64 7.22
N PHE A 15 -0.54 7.61 7.93
CA PHE A 15 0.48 8.50 7.37
C PHE A 15 1.69 7.72 6.84
N VAL A 16 2.08 6.65 7.54
CA VAL A 16 3.18 5.77 7.13
C VAL A 16 2.85 5.05 5.83
N GLU A 17 1.62 4.57 5.67
CA GLU A 17 1.13 3.92 4.46
C GLU A 17 1.09 4.89 3.27
N TYR A 18 0.72 6.15 3.48
CA TYR A 18 0.80 7.19 2.44
C TYR A 18 2.23 7.37 1.94
N CYS A 19 3.20 7.46 2.87
CA CYS A 19 4.62 7.59 2.55
C CYS A 19 5.12 6.34 1.82
N SER A 20 4.77 5.15 2.33
CA SER A 20 5.16 3.86 1.76
C SER A 20 4.63 3.66 0.34
N PHE A 21 3.42 4.13 0.04
CA PHE A 21 2.85 4.02 -1.31
C PHE A 21 3.71 4.73 -2.37
N TYR A 22 4.29 5.88 -2.01
CA TYR A 22 5.18 6.64 -2.89
C TYR A 22 6.66 6.28 -2.71
N SER A 23 6.99 5.30 -1.85
CA SER A 23 8.37 4.92 -1.53
C SER A 23 9.25 6.08 -1.03
N VAL A 24 8.66 6.97 -0.22
CA VAL A 24 9.35 8.12 0.38
C VAL A 24 9.43 7.98 1.91
N ASP A 25 10.46 8.55 2.52
CA ASP A 25 10.60 8.54 3.97
C ASP A 25 9.64 9.55 4.62
N SER A 26 9.04 9.18 5.75
CA SER A 26 8.11 10.06 6.46
C SER A 26 8.77 11.37 6.93
N ASN A 27 10.05 11.36 7.30
CA ASN A 27 10.76 12.60 7.65
C ASN A 27 11.05 13.44 6.42
N GLU A 28 11.34 12.82 5.27
CA GLU A 28 11.51 13.56 4.01
C GLU A 28 10.21 14.30 3.65
N VAL A 29 9.06 13.60 3.75
CA VAL A 29 7.73 14.18 3.54
C VAL A 29 7.42 15.34 4.48
N ILE A 30 7.80 15.24 5.76
CA ILE A 30 7.56 16.31 6.74
C ILE A 30 8.38 17.58 6.43
N ASN A 31 9.55 17.41 5.80
CA ASN A 31 10.49 18.51 5.53
C ASN A 31 10.42 19.03 4.09
N ASP A 32 9.67 18.37 3.20
CA ASP A 32 9.47 18.77 1.81
C ASP A 32 7.99 19.13 1.54
N ASP A 33 7.74 20.43 1.35
CA ASP A 33 6.40 20.95 1.08
C ASP A 33 5.79 20.37 -0.21
N SER A 34 6.59 20.05 -1.23
CA SER A 34 6.10 19.46 -2.47
C SER A 34 5.58 18.04 -2.24
N LEU A 35 6.33 17.23 -1.48
CA LEU A 35 5.90 15.88 -1.12
C LEU A 35 4.66 15.89 -0.22
N MET A 36 4.64 16.76 0.79
CA MET A 36 3.47 16.94 1.66
C MET A 36 2.23 17.35 0.87
N ASN A 37 2.35 18.33 -0.03
CA ASN A 37 1.25 18.78 -0.87
C ASN A 37 0.75 17.65 -1.79
N HIS A 38 1.66 16.86 -2.36
CA HIS A 38 1.27 15.73 -3.21
C HIS A 38 0.47 14.67 -2.45
N ILE A 39 0.89 14.32 -1.23
CA ILE A 39 0.13 13.41 -0.36
C ILE A 39 -1.22 14.03 0.01
N GLN A 40 -1.27 15.30 0.38
CA GLN A 40 -2.50 15.98 0.77
C GLN A 40 -3.52 16.05 -0.38
N GLU A 41 -3.05 16.17 -1.63
CA GLU A 41 -3.89 16.17 -2.83
C GLU A 41 -4.50 14.80 -3.14
N ASN A 42 -3.77 13.73 -2.84
CA ASN A 42 -4.17 12.36 -3.16
C ASN A 42 -4.70 11.59 -1.93
N GLN A 43 -4.73 12.21 -0.76
CA GLN A 43 -5.03 11.56 0.53
C GLN A 43 -6.33 10.75 0.50
N THR A 44 -7.40 11.26 -0.09
CA THR A 44 -8.66 10.51 -0.11
C THR A 44 -8.59 9.29 -1.01
N SER A 45 -7.87 9.36 -2.13
CA SER A 45 -7.65 8.19 -2.99
C SER A 45 -6.80 7.13 -2.28
N LEU A 46 -5.80 7.55 -1.49
CA LEU A 46 -5.01 6.64 -0.67
C LEU A 46 -5.85 5.98 0.44
N GLU A 47 -6.73 6.73 1.10
CA GLU A 47 -7.65 6.16 2.10
C GLU A 47 -8.60 5.15 1.48
N GLN A 48 -9.14 5.43 0.30
CA GLN A 48 -10.00 4.50 -0.44
C GLN A 48 -9.25 3.23 -0.83
N LEU A 49 -7.99 3.36 -1.25
CA LEU A 49 -7.13 2.21 -1.56
C LEU A 49 -6.90 1.33 -0.33
N ILE A 50 -6.53 1.93 0.80
CA ILE A 50 -6.33 1.22 2.07
C ILE A 50 -7.63 0.51 2.49
N ALA A 51 -8.76 1.23 2.45
CA ALA A 51 -10.06 0.66 2.81
C ALA A 51 -10.41 -0.55 1.93
N GLY A 52 -10.25 -0.43 0.60
CA GLY A 52 -10.54 -1.53 -0.33
C GLY A 52 -9.66 -2.77 -0.08
N TYR A 53 -8.37 -2.59 0.23
CA TYR A 53 -7.51 -3.71 0.58
C TYR A 53 -7.88 -4.35 1.92
N MET A 54 -8.29 -3.56 2.92
CA MET A 54 -8.77 -4.11 4.19
C MET A 54 -10.06 -4.91 4.00
N GLU A 55 -11.01 -4.39 3.22
CA GLU A 55 -12.29 -5.06 2.92
C GLU A 55 -12.08 -6.40 2.21
N MET A 56 -11.10 -6.47 1.30
CA MET A 56 -10.79 -7.67 0.53
C MET A 56 -9.73 -8.56 1.18
N GLY A 57 -9.15 -8.17 2.32
CA GLY A 57 -7.98 -8.82 2.91
C GLY A 57 -8.16 -10.31 3.18
N ALA A 58 -9.30 -10.69 3.77
CA ALA A 58 -9.60 -12.09 4.08
C ALA A 58 -9.78 -12.95 2.81
N LEU A 59 -10.51 -12.44 1.82
CA LEU A 59 -10.72 -13.12 0.54
C LEU A 59 -9.39 -13.27 -0.22
N ASN A 60 -8.58 -12.21 -0.25
CA ASN A 60 -7.27 -12.26 -0.89
C ASN A 60 -6.36 -13.29 -0.22
N GLN A 61 -6.40 -13.42 1.10
CA GLN A 61 -5.65 -14.45 1.83
C GLN A 61 -6.14 -15.87 1.51
N GLU A 62 -7.45 -16.08 1.42
CA GLU A 62 -8.04 -17.37 1.06
C GLU A 62 -7.58 -17.82 -0.34
N ILE A 63 -7.70 -16.93 -1.33
CA ILE A 63 -7.24 -17.18 -2.70
C ILE A 63 -5.74 -17.52 -2.71
N CYS A 64 -4.89 -16.71 -2.06
CA CYS A 64 -3.46 -17.01 -2.00
C CYS A 64 -3.16 -18.37 -1.35
N GLY A 65 -3.92 -18.76 -0.33
CA GLY A 65 -3.78 -20.08 0.30
C GLY A 65 -4.15 -21.23 -0.63
N GLU A 66 -5.25 -21.10 -1.39
CA GLU A 66 -5.70 -22.12 -2.34
C GLU A 66 -4.70 -22.35 -3.48
N PHE A 67 -4.11 -21.28 -4.00
CA PHE A 67 -3.20 -21.34 -5.14
C PHE A 67 -1.72 -21.47 -4.77
N TRP A 68 -1.38 -21.50 -3.48
CA TRP A 68 0.00 -21.63 -3.00
C TRP A 68 0.74 -22.83 -3.61
N ASN A 69 0.07 -24.00 -3.68
CA ASN A 69 0.67 -25.21 -4.23
C ASN A 69 0.79 -25.18 -5.77
N CYS A 70 0.00 -24.36 -6.46
CA CYS A 70 0.07 -24.21 -7.92
C CYS A 70 1.32 -23.42 -8.33
N GLU A 71 1.71 -22.42 -7.56
CA GLU A 71 2.93 -21.63 -7.81
C GLU A 71 4.21 -22.42 -7.45
N CYS A 72 4.20 -23.21 -6.37
CA CYS A 72 5.36 -24.06 -6.02
C CYS A 72 5.63 -25.21 -7.03
N SER A 73 4.60 -25.67 -7.75
CA SER A 73 4.77 -26.74 -8.74
C SER A 73 5.21 -26.25 -10.12
N SER A 74 5.04 -24.97 -10.43
CA SER A 74 5.63 -24.36 -11.64
C SER A 74 7.13 -24.10 -11.50
N ASP A 75 7.63 -23.81 -10.30
CA ASP A 75 9.04 -23.47 -10.09
C ASP A 75 9.98 -24.69 -10.14
N HIS A 76 9.47 -25.89 -9.92
CA HIS A 76 10.22 -27.15 -9.99
C HIS A 76 10.02 -27.93 -11.30
N ALA A 77 9.18 -27.46 -12.22
CA ALA A 77 8.94 -28.14 -13.49
C ALA A 77 10.09 -28.00 -14.50
N ASP A 78 11.02 -27.06 -14.28
CA ASP A 78 12.19 -26.83 -15.13
C ASP A 78 13.45 -27.60 -14.69
N GLU A 79 13.44 -28.24 -13.51
CA GLU A 79 14.62 -28.96 -12.97
C GLU A 79 14.64 -30.47 -13.29
N LEU A 80 13.60 -31.03 -13.94
CA LEU A 80 13.50 -32.46 -14.25
C LEU A 80 13.67 -32.82 -15.74
N LYS A 81 14.37 -31.97 -16.51
CA LYS A 81 14.80 -32.30 -17.88
C LYS A 81 16.30 -32.59 -17.91
N GLU A 82 16.69 -33.75 -17.37
CA GLU A 82 17.96 -34.43 -17.70
C GLU A 82 17.68 -35.70 -18.50
#